data_AF-A0A0F8KB59-F1
#
_entry.id   AF-A0A0F8KB59-F1
#
_cell.length_a   1.000
_cell.length_b   1.000
_cell.length_c   1.000
_cell.angle_alpha   90.00
_cell.angle_beta   90.00
_cell.angle_gamma   90.00
#
_symmetry.space_group_name_H-M   'P 1'
#
loop_
_entity.id
_entity.type
_entity.pdbx_description
1 polymer ?
#
loop_
_entity_poly.entity_id
_entity_poly.type
_entity_poly.pdbx_seq_one_letter_code
_entity_poly.pdbx_strand_id
1 'polypeptide(L)'
;MSRICNPVLYREVQKMDQLWIRIAVGIPVVISWYGAYQQLILRKPFGNNPAPDWMMLVLLVVFGAIFPLFFHSLKMSTEVRKEGLYIRFHPFHFSFRTFPIKTIRSCEVITYNPIRDYGGWGIRYGLKGTAYNVKGNRGVLFEFSEGNKAKRLMIGSQTPEKLSEAVNRAIKMQN
;
A
#
# COMPACT_ATOMS: atom_id res chain seq x y z
N MET A 1 11.97 -4.47 -32.51
CA MET A 1 11.00 -5.02 -31.52
C MET A 1 10.13 -3.88 -31.01
N SER A 2 8.96 -3.70 -31.61
CA SER A 2 8.03 -2.61 -31.30
C SER A 2 7.45 -2.79 -29.89
N ARG A 3 7.75 -1.85 -28.98
CA ARG A 3 6.95 -1.65 -27.77
C ARG A 3 5.61 -1.10 -28.23
N ILE A 4 4.64 -1.97 -28.52
CA ILE A 4 3.25 -1.55 -28.57
C ILE A 4 2.96 -1.07 -27.14
N CYS A 5 2.93 0.24 -26.94
CA CYS A 5 2.46 0.85 -25.70
C CYS A 5 0.99 0.45 -25.56
N ASN A 6 0.73 -0.68 -24.90
CA ASN A 6 -0.62 -1.11 -24.57
C ASN A 6 -1.28 0.05 -23.79
N PRO A 7 -2.34 0.67 -24.33
CA PRO A 7 -2.94 1.85 -23.73
C PRO A 7 -3.41 1.51 -22.31
N VAL A 8 -3.09 2.39 -21.37
CA VAL A 8 -3.52 2.25 -19.98
C VAL A 8 -4.97 2.69 -19.90
N LEU A 9 -5.87 1.75 -19.66
CA LEU A 9 -7.32 2.00 -19.57
C LEU A 9 -7.70 2.67 -18.24
N TYR A 10 -6.93 2.39 -17.20
CA TYR A 10 -7.10 2.99 -15.88
C TYR A 10 -5.78 3.00 -15.13
N ARG A 11 -5.56 4.06 -14.35
CA ARG A 11 -4.43 4.20 -13.46
C ARG A 11 -4.83 4.96 -12.20
N GLU A 12 -4.53 4.37 -11.06
CA GLU A 12 -4.70 5.00 -9.76
C GLU A 12 -3.42 4.83 -8.94
N VAL A 13 -2.97 5.92 -8.30
CA VAL A 13 -1.86 5.89 -7.35
C VAL A 13 -2.36 6.41 -6.02
N GLN A 14 -2.36 5.54 -5.01
CA GLN A 14 -2.80 5.84 -3.65
C GLN A 14 -1.59 5.91 -2.73
N LYS A 15 -1.46 6.99 -1.96
CA LYS A 15 -0.46 7.12 -0.89
C LYS A 15 -1.08 6.76 0.45
N MET A 16 -0.29 6.13 1.33
CA MET A 16 -0.68 5.78 2.69
C MET A 16 -0.39 6.97 3.62
N ASP A 17 -1.20 8.02 3.48
CA ASP A 17 -0.95 9.33 4.05
C ASP A 17 -2.04 9.81 5.03
N GLN A 18 -2.81 8.88 5.60
CA GLN A 18 -3.88 9.18 6.55
C GLN A 18 -3.38 9.91 7.80
N LEU A 19 -4.21 10.79 8.36
CA LEU A 19 -3.84 11.61 9.52
C LEU A 19 -3.35 10.78 10.72
N TRP A 20 -4.03 9.68 11.05
CA TRP A 20 -3.63 8.81 12.15
C TRP A 20 -2.25 8.18 11.95
N ILE A 21 -1.86 7.86 10.71
CA ILE A 21 -0.52 7.36 10.37
C ILE A 21 0.50 8.48 10.55
N ARG A 22 0.21 9.67 10.02
CA ARG A 22 1.10 10.84 10.16
C ARG A 22 1.36 11.18 11.61
N ILE A 23 0.34 11.11 12.48
CA ILE A 23 0.47 11.31 13.92
C ILE A 23 1.29 10.19 14.56
N ALA A 24 0.96 8.92 14.27
CA ALA A 24 1.69 7.78 14.82
C ALA A 24 3.18 7.78 14.43
N VAL A 25 3.51 8.26 13.23
CA VAL A 25 4.89 8.43 12.76
C VAL A 25 5.53 9.70 13.34
N GLY A 26 4.77 10.79 13.46
CA GLY A 26 5.27 12.07 13.96
C GLY A 26 5.70 12.04 15.42
N ILE A 27 5.03 11.27 16.28
CA ILE A 27 5.36 11.17 17.71
C ILE A 27 6.80 10.65 17.94
N PRO A 28 7.21 9.47 17.41
CA PRO A 28 8.59 9.00 17.52
C PRO A 28 9.61 9.97 16.93
N VAL A 29 9.29 10.65 15.84
CA VAL A 29 10.17 11.65 15.21
C VAL A 29 10.45 12.78 16.19
N VAL A 30 9.40 13.40 16.74
CA VAL A 30 9.52 14.52 17.68
C VAL A 30 10.30 14.10 18.94
N ILE A 31 9.99 12.93 19.52
CA ILE A 31 10.68 12.41 20.70
C ILE A 31 12.17 12.20 20.41
N SER A 32 12.51 11.62 19.26
CA SER A 32 13.89 11.33 18.88
C SER A 32 14.70 12.61 18.69
N TRP A 33 14.14 13.61 18.00
CA TRP A 33 14.78 14.92 17.82
C TRP A 33 14.93 15.68 19.14
N TYR A 34 13.90 15.70 19.97
CA TYR A 34 13.94 16.38 21.27
C TYR A 34 14.97 15.75 22.20
N GLY A 35 14.99 14.43 22.34
CA GLY A 35 15.98 13.76 23.16
C GLY A 35 17.41 13.97 22.65
N ALA A 36 17.61 13.97 21.32
CA ALA A 36 18.94 14.17 20.74
C ALA A 36 19.43 15.59 20.99
N TYR A 37 18.55 16.59 20.86
CA TYR A 37 18.82 17.97 21.22
C TYR A 37 19.20 18.11 22.70
N GLN A 38 18.42 17.50 23.59
CA GLN A 38 18.66 17.54 25.04
C GLN A 38 20.00 16.88 25.42
N GLN A 39 20.30 15.71 24.87
CA GLN A 39 21.48 14.94 25.26
C GLN A 39 22.76 15.41 24.57
N LEU A 40 22.74 15.58 23.25
CA LEU A 40 23.96 15.86 22.47
C LEU A 40 24.35 17.34 22.52
N ILE A 41 23.38 18.24 22.59
CA ILE A 41 23.63 19.70 22.59
C ILE A 41 23.58 20.26 24.01
N LEU A 42 22.49 20.03 24.75
CA LEU A 42 22.35 20.57 26.11
C LEU A 42 23.10 19.78 27.18
N ARG A 43 23.71 18.62 26.83
CA ARG A 43 24.43 17.72 27.76
C ARG A 43 23.59 17.31 28.97
N LYS A 44 22.27 17.35 28.85
CA LYS A 44 21.33 16.89 29.89
C LYS A 44 20.90 15.47 29.56
N PRO A 45 20.97 14.52 30.50
CA PRO A 45 20.53 13.16 30.25
C PRO A 45 19.04 13.15 29.85
N PHE A 46 18.71 12.36 28.85
CA PHE A 46 17.32 12.14 28.44
C PHE A 46 16.77 10.92 29.19
N GLY A 47 15.81 11.16 30.09
CA GLY A 47 15.27 10.14 31.00
C GLY A 47 16.18 9.86 32.21
N ASN A 48 15.81 8.83 32.99
CA ASN A 48 16.50 8.49 34.25
C ASN A 48 17.74 7.60 34.04
N ASN A 49 17.85 6.94 32.88
CA ASN A 49 18.99 6.11 32.47
C ASN A 49 19.43 6.56 31.07
N PRO A 50 20.36 7.52 30.96
CA PRO A 50 20.74 8.07 29.66
C PRO A 50 21.40 6.99 28.79
N ALA A 51 20.93 6.88 27.54
CA ALA A 51 21.58 6.06 26.55
C ALA A 51 22.98 6.63 26.23
N PRO A 52 23.96 5.82 25.83
CA PRO A 52 25.21 6.34 25.29
C PRO A 52 24.97 7.25 24.07
N ASP A 53 25.79 8.28 23.86
CA ASP A 53 25.61 9.26 22.76
C ASP A 53 25.50 8.61 21.38
N TRP A 54 26.29 7.56 21.12
CA TRP A 54 26.22 6.81 19.85
C TRP A 54 24.88 6.10 19.66
N MET A 55 24.29 5.57 20.74
CA MET A 55 22.96 4.95 20.69
C MET A 55 21.90 6.00 20.40
N MET A 56 22.04 7.20 20.99
CA MET A 56 21.12 8.30 20.71
C MET A 56 21.17 8.75 19.24
N LEU A 57 22.38 8.78 18.64
CA LEU A 57 22.53 9.04 17.21
C LEU A 57 21.85 7.96 16.35
N VAL A 58 21.98 6.68 16.70
CA VAL A 58 21.29 5.59 15.99
C VAL A 58 19.77 5.78 16.08
N LEU A 59 19.22 6.06 17.26
CA LEU A 59 17.79 6.30 17.44
C LEU A 59 17.32 7.51 16.62
N LEU A 60 18.09 8.60 16.61
CA LEU A 60 17.80 9.78 15.81
C LEU A 60 17.78 9.47 14.30
N VAL A 61 18.77 8.74 13.79
CA VAL A 61 18.81 8.37 12.37
C VAL A 61 17.64 7.45 12.00
N VAL A 62 17.39 6.42 12.82
CA VAL A 62 16.34 5.44 12.55
C VAL A 62 14.96 6.08 12.66
N PHE A 63 14.60 6.66 13.80
CA PHE A 63 13.25 7.16 14.05
C PHE A 63 13.05 8.61 13.59
N GLY A 64 14.09 9.44 13.58
CA GLY A 64 14.03 10.82 13.12
C GLY A 64 14.12 11.00 11.60
N ALA A 65 14.68 10.03 10.87
CA ALA A 65 14.85 10.11 9.42
C ALA A 65 14.38 8.86 8.65
N ILE A 66 14.96 7.68 8.87
CA ILE A 66 14.68 6.49 8.05
C ILE A 66 13.20 6.06 8.16
N PHE A 67 12.67 6.01 9.37
CA PHE A 67 11.30 5.61 9.66
C PHE A 67 10.26 6.52 8.97
N PRO A 68 10.27 7.86 9.13
CA PRO A 68 9.32 8.72 8.42
C PRO A 68 9.50 8.67 6.90
N LEU A 69 10.74 8.56 6.39
CA LEU A 69 11.00 8.41 4.95
C LEU A 69 10.41 7.10 4.40
N PHE A 70 10.53 6.00 5.15
CA PHE A 70 9.93 4.72 4.80
C PHE A 70 8.41 4.84 4.67
N PHE A 71 7.72 5.41 5.66
CA PHE A 71 6.27 5.61 5.61
C PHE A 71 5.84 6.57 4.50
N HIS A 72 6.61 7.64 4.25
CA HIS A 72 6.36 8.56 3.13
C HIS A 72 6.47 7.87 1.76
N SER A 73 7.33 6.85 1.66
CA SER A 73 7.52 6.09 0.42
C SER A 73 6.37 5.10 0.11
N LEU A 74 5.49 4.83 1.09
CA LEU A 74 4.39 3.87 0.95
C LEU A 74 3.33 4.36 -0.04
N LYS A 75 3.23 3.67 -1.17
CA LYS A 75 2.23 3.93 -2.19
C LYS A 75 1.84 2.66 -2.92
N MET A 76 0.57 2.58 -3.31
CA MET A 76 0.04 1.53 -4.16
C MET A 76 -0.31 2.14 -5.52
N SER A 77 0.13 1.50 -6.58
CA SER A 77 -0.24 1.81 -7.96
C SER A 77 -1.06 0.65 -8.53
N THR A 78 -2.24 0.97 -9.04
CA THR A 78 -3.14 0.04 -9.72
C THR A 78 -3.30 0.50 -11.15
N GLU A 79 -3.01 -0.37 -12.11
CA GLU A 79 -3.12 -0.08 -13.54
C GLU A 79 -3.92 -1.20 -14.23
N VAL A 80 -4.84 -0.82 -15.11
CA VAL A 80 -5.54 -1.76 -15.99
C VAL A 80 -5.06 -1.51 -17.41
N ARG A 81 -4.60 -2.57 -18.08
CA ARG A 81 -4.24 -2.56 -19.49
C ARG A 81 -4.95 -3.70 -20.20
N LYS A 82 -4.88 -3.73 -21.54
CA LYS A 82 -5.53 -4.77 -22.36
C LYS A 82 -5.16 -6.20 -21.93
N GLU A 83 -3.93 -6.43 -21.51
CA GLU A 83 -3.43 -7.77 -21.18
C GLU A 83 -3.71 -8.20 -19.72
N GLY A 84 -3.76 -7.24 -18.79
CA GLY A 84 -3.81 -7.57 -17.37
C GLY A 84 -4.17 -6.39 -16.45
N LEU A 85 -4.44 -6.77 -15.20
CA LEU A 85 -4.49 -5.90 -14.04
C LEU A 85 -3.12 -5.93 -13.35
N TYR A 86 -2.52 -4.77 -13.16
CA TYR A 86 -1.17 -4.59 -12.63
C TYR A 86 -1.23 -3.86 -11.29
N ILE A 87 -0.61 -4.42 -10.27
CA ILE A 87 -0.58 -3.85 -8.91
C ILE A 87 0.87 -3.78 -8.43
N ARG A 88 1.26 -2.62 -7.93
CA ARG A 88 2.57 -2.43 -7.29
C ARG A 88 2.40 -1.68 -5.98
N PHE A 89 2.81 -2.30 -4.89
CA PHE A 89 2.85 -1.66 -3.58
C PHE A 89 4.31 -1.35 -3.25
N HIS A 90 4.72 -0.09 -3.39
CA HIS A 90 6.07 0.35 -3.07
C HIS A 90 6.21 0.59 -1.56
N PRO A 91 7.35 0.21 -0.93
CA PRO A 91 8.55 -0.41 -1.51
C PRO A 91 8.52 -1.96 -1.52
N PHE A 92 7.45 -2.60 -1.05
CA PHE A 92 7.37 -4.07 -0.91
C PHE A 92 7.40 -4.84 -2.25
N HIS A 93 6.97 -4.21 -3.35
CA HIS A 93 6.99 -4.77 -4.70
C HIS A 93 8.01 -4.03 -5.57
N PHE A 94 9.10 -4.72 -5.90
CA PHE A 94 10.13 -4.24 -6.84
C PHE A 94 9.58 -4.10 -8.27
N SER A 95 8.66 -4.98 -8.68
CA SER A 95 7.99 -4.98 -9.99
C SER A 95 6.46 -5.08 -9.82
N PHE A 96 5.70 -4.86 -10.90
CA PHE A 96 4.25 -5.03 -10.87
C PHE A 96 3.88 -6.52 -10.73
N ARG A 97 3.00 -6.83 -9.78
CA ARG A 97 2.22 -8.07 -9.77
C ARG A 97 1.18 -7.97 -10.89
N THR A 98 1.17 -8.95 -11.78
CA THR A 98 0.28 -8.96 -12.95
C THR A 98 -0.75 -10.08 -12.81
N PHE A 99 -2.01 -9.74 -13.06
CA PHE A 99 -3.13 -10.67 -13.10
C PHE A 99 -3.73 -10.61 -14.50
N PRO A 100 -3.60 -11.67 -15.33
CA PRO A 100 -4.08 -11.64 -16.70
C PRO A 100 -5.60 -11.47 -16.76
N ILE A 101 -6.10 -10.62 -17.67
CA ILE A 101 -7.55 -10.37 -17.79
C ILE A 101 -8.32 -11.67 -18.04
N LYS A 102 -7.77 -12.59 -18.85
CA LYS A 102 -8.35 -13.92 -19.15
C LYS A 102 -8.66 -14.78 -17.92
N THR A 103 -7.99 -14.51 -16.79
CA THR A 103 -8.18 -15.27 -15.55
C THR A 103 -9.27 -14.67 -14.66
N ILE A 104 -9.73 -13.44 -14.93
CA ILE A 104 -10.76 -12.76 -14.15
C ILE A 104 -12.12 -13.39 -14.49
N ARG A 105 -12.76 -14.01 -13.49
CA ARG A 105 -14.11 -14.56 -13.60
C ARG A 105 -15.17 -13.51 -13.30
N SER A 106 -14.94 -12.69 -12.28
CA SER A 106 -15.84 -11.60 -11.90
C SER A 106 -15.05 -10.45 -11.27
N CYS A 107 -15.61 -9.24 -11.39
CA CYS A 107 -15.13 -8.05 -10.70
C CYS A 107 -16.32 -7.24 -10.17
N GLU A 108 -16.45 -7.15 -8.84
CA GLU A 108 -17.60 -6.53 -8.18
C GLU A 108 -17.15 -5.35 -7.32
N VAL A 109 -17.86 -4.21 -7.45
CA VAL A 109 -17.64 -3.06 -6.56
C VAL A 109 -18.27 -3.38 -5.22
N ILE A 110 -17.46 -3.33 -4.16
CA ILE A 110 -17.89 -3.66 -2.81
C ILE A 110 -17.56 -2.54 -1.83
N THR A 111 -18.39 -2.46 -0.78
CA THR A 111 -18.07 -1.77 0.47
C THR A 111 -17.69 -2.83 1.50
N TYR A 112 -16.58 -2.65 2.20
CA TYR A 112 -16.07 -3.58 3.20
C TYR A 112 -15.63 -2.83 4.47
N ASN A 113 -15.47 -3.54 5.58
CA ASN A 113 -14.88 -2.99 6.79
C ASN A 113 -13.37 -3.32 6.82
N PRO A 114 -12.45 -2.34 6.68
CA PRO A 114 -11.02 -2.61 6.56
C PRO A 114 -10.45 -3.43 7.72
N ILE A 115 -10.87 -3.11 8.96
CA ILE A 115 -10.34 -3.76 10.17
C ILE A 115 -10.96 -5.15 10.33
N ARG A 116 -12.29 -5.24 10.28
CA ARG A 116 -13.01 -6.51 10.54
C ARG A 116 -12.83 -7.53 9.42
N ASP A 117 -12.81 -7.11 8.16
CA ASP A 117 -12.79 -8.05 7.02
C ASP A 117 -11.37 -8.45 6.61
N TYR A 118 -10.39 -7.56 6.78
CA TYR A 118 -9.03 -7.75 6.25
C TYR A 118 -7.90 -7.43 7.23
N GLY A 119 -8.20 -7.03 8.47
CA GLY A 119 -7.18 -6.75 9.49
C GLY A 119 -6.44 -5.42 9.30
N GLY A 120 -7.03 -4.47 8.58
CA GLY A 120 -6.52 -3.11 8.38
C GLY A 120 -6.02 -2.83 6.96
N TRP A 121 -5.23 -1.77 6.82
CA TRP A 121 -4.67 -1.30 5.55
C TRP A 121 -3.28 -1.89 5.31
N GLY A 122 -2.92 -2.09 4.04
CA GLY A 122 -1.68 -2.68 3.56
C GLY A 122 -1.93 -3.85 2.60
N ILE A 123 -0.94 -4.75 2.55
CA ILE A 123 -1.03 -6.05 1.90
C ILE A 123 -1.49 -7.05 2.96
N ARG A 124 -2.61 -7.73 2.73
CA ARG A 124 -3.21 -8.68 3.67
C ARG A 124 -3.47 -10.02 3.01
N TYR A 125 -3.20 -11.08 3.75
CA TYR A 125 -3.46 -12.46 3.35
C TYR A 125 -4.35 -13.11 4.41
N GLY A 126 -5.46 -13.70 4.01
CA GLY A 126 -6.38 -14.33 4.95
C GLY A 126 -7.43 -15.22 4.28
N LEU A 127 -8.39 -15.68 5.07
CA LEU A 127 -9.44 -16.61 4.62
C LEU A 127 -10.31 -16.04 3.50
N LYS A 128 -10.54 -14.71 3.48
CA LYS A 128 -11.29 -14.01 2.42
C LYS A 128 -10.47 -13.78 1.14
N GLY A 129 -9.22 -14.23 1.09
CA GLY A 129 -8.30 -14.03 -0.02
C GLY A 129 -7.22 -12.99 0.28
N THR A 130 -6.57 -12.52 -0.78
CA THR A 130 -5.58 -11.44 -0.68
C THR A 130 -6.28 -10.09 -0.75
N ALA A 131 -5.83 -9.10 0.02
CA ALA A 131 -6.30 -7.73 -0.10
C ALA A 131 -5.15 -6.74 -0.23
N TYR A 132 -5.28 -5.82 -1.18
CA TYR A 132 -4.44 -4.64 -1.31
C TYR A 132 -5.30 -3.43 -1.01
N ASN A 133 -5.10 -2.79 0.13
CA ASN A 133 -5.89 -1.63 0.52
C ASN A 133 -5.00 -0.55 1.13
N VAL A 134 -5.03 0.67 0.58
CA VAL A 134 -4.27 1.80 1.13
C VAL A 134 -5.13 2.63 2.07
N LYS A 135 -6.35 2.99 1.68
CA LYS A 135 -7.25 3.84 2.47
C LYS A 135 -8.71 3.67 2.05
N GLY A 136 -9.62 4.11 2.92
CA GLY A 136 -11.06 3.99 2.70
C GLY A 136 -11.59 2.58 2.97
N ASN A 137 -12.84 2.37 2.55
CA ASN A 137 -13.66 1.19 2.85
C ASN A 137 -14.41 0.68 1.60
N ARG A 138 -14.03 1.14 0.41
CA ARG A 138 -14.58 0.70 -0.88
C ARG A 138 -13.47 0.18 -1.78
N GLY A 139 -13.85 -0.67 -2.72
CA GLY A 139 -12.90 -1.35 -3.60
C GLY A 139 -13.58 -2.26 -4.59
N VAL A 140 -12.77 -3.04 -5.30
CA VAL A 140 -13.25 -4.06 -6.24
C VAL A 140 -12.77 -5.43 -5.76
N LEU A 141 -13.70 -6.37 -5.62
CA LEU A 141 -13.42 -7.77 -5.36
C LEU A 141 -13.32 -8.49 -6.69
N PHE A 142 -12.18 -9.13 -6.91
CA PHE A 142 -11.90 -9.96 -8.07
C PHE A 142 -11.92 -11.43 -7.67
N GLU A 143 -12.60 -12.25 -8.46
CA GLU A 143 -12.46 -13.69 -8.42
C GLU A 143 -11.71 -14.16 -9.66
N PHE A 144 -10.66 -14.95 -9.45
CA PHE A 144 -9.85 -15.51 -10.52
C PHE A 144 -10.05 -17.02 -10.63
N SER A 145 -10.00 -17.52 -11.86
CA SER A 145 -9.90 -18.94 -12.18
C SER A 145 -8.44 -19.34 -12.24
N GLU A 146 -7.92 -19.99 -11.18
CA GLU A 146 -6.55 -20.51 -11.12
C GLU A 146 -6.62 -22.04 -10.95
N GLY A 147 -6.75 -22.76 -12.08
CA GLY A 147 -6.99 -24.20 -12.08
C GLY A 147 -8.34 -24.57 -11.46
N ASN A 148 -8.34 -25.54 -10.52
CA ASN A 148 -9.57 -26.00 -9.83
C ASN A 148 -9.96 -25.16 -8.60
N LYS A 149 -9.23 -24.08 -8.29
CA LYS A 149 -9.48 -23.24 -7.12
C LYS A 149 -9.83 -21.82 -7.54
N ALA A 150 -10.87 -21.27 -6.91
CA ALA A 150 -11.19 -19.85 -7.02
C ALA A 150 -10.27 -19.05 -6.08
N LYS A 151 -9.58 -18.05 -6.62
CA LYS A 151 -8.74 -17.14 -5.83
C LYS A 151 -9.40 -15.78 -5.75
N ARG A 152 -9.48 -15.24 -4.54
CA ARG A 152 -10.07 -13.93 -4.28
C ARG A 152 -9.00 -12.87 -4.06
N LEU A 153 -9.22 -11.71 -4.66
CA LEU A 153 -8.38 -10.54 -4.51
C LEU A 153 -9.26 -9.31 -4.30
N MET A 154 -9.13 -8.62 -3.18
CA MET A 154 -9.76 -7.33 -2.97
C MET A 154 -8.73 -6.21 -3.23
N ILE A 155 -9.13 -5.21 -4.02
CA ILE A 155 -8.32 -4.00 -4.23
C ILE A 155 -9.12 -2.79 -3.75
N GLY A 156 -8.64 -2.14 -2.70
CA GLY A 156 -9.17 -0.87 -2.23
C GLY A 156 -8.91 0.22 -3.26
N SER A 157 -9.92 1.02 -3.58
CA SER A 157 -9.84 2.10 -4.56
C SER A 157 -10.65 3.31 -4.12
N GLN A 158 -10.16 4.51 -4.44
CA GLN A 158 -10.93 5.75 -4.26
C GLN A 158 -11.91 5.99 -5.42
N THR A 159 -11.78 5.23 -6.51
CA THR A 159 -12.66 5.29 -7.69
C THR A 159 -13.01 3.87 -8.16
N PRO A 160 -13.64 3.04 -7.30
CA PRO A 160 -13.84 1.61 -7.57
C PRO A 160 -14.72 1.35 -8.79
N GLU A 161 -15.68 2.23 -9.09
CA GLU A 161 -16.51 2.14 -10.30
C GLU A 161 -15.66 2.29 -11.57
N LYS A 162 -14.75 3.26 -11.62
CA LYS A 162 -13.84 3.47 -12.76
C LYS A 162 -12.88 2.29 -12.94
N LEU A 163 -12.39 1.72 -11.83
CA LEU A 163 -11.56 0.53 -11.85
C LEU A 163 -12.32 -0.67 -12.43
N SER A 164 -13.52 -0.95 -11.92
CA SER A 164 -14.37 -2.06 -12.41
C SER A 164 -14.75 -1.86 -13.88
N GLU A 165 -15.13 -0.65 -14.27
CA GLU A 165 -15.46 -0.34 -15.67
C GLU A 165 -14.28 -0.58 -16.60
N ALA A 166 -13.07 -0.16 -16.23
CA ALA A 166 -11.88 -0.37 -17.03
C ALA A 166 -11.54 -1.86 -17.20
N VAL A 167 -11.73 -2.66 -16.15
CA VAL A 167 -11.56 -4.12 -16.22
C VAL A 167 -12.59 -4.74 -17.15
N ASN A 168 -13.87 -4.36 -17.02
CA ASN A 168 -14.93 -4.85 -17.89
C ASN A 168 -14.70 -4.48 -19.36
N ARG A 169 -14.20 -3.27 -19.65
CA ARG A 169 -13.78 -2.87 -21.00
C ARG A 169 -12.63 -3.75 -21.50
N ALA A 170 -11.64 -4.04 -20.67
CA ALA A 170 -10.52 -4.92 -21.03
C ALA A 170 -10.98 -6.35 -21.35
N ILE A 171 -11.92 -6.90 -20.58
CA ILE A 171 -12.54 -8.22 -20.83
C ILE A 171 -13.24 -8.23 -22.19
N LYS A 172 -14.06 -7.20 -22.48
CA LYS A 172 -14.76 -7.08 -23.78
C LYS A 172 -13.81 -6.99 -24.97
N MET A 173 -12.61 -6.44 -24.81
CA MET A 173 -11.60 -6.34 -25.87
C MET A 173 -10.83 -7.65 -26.13
N GLN A 174 -11.01 -8.68 -25.30
CA GLN A 174 -10.38 -10.00 -25.45
C GLN A 174 -11.32 -11.06 -26.03
N ASN A 175 -12.62 -10.78 -26.04
CA ASN A 175 -13.65 -11.54 -26.74
C ASN A 175 -13.79 -11.04 -28.17
#